data_AF-A0A5J4PEB7-F1
#
_entry.id   AF-A0A5J4PEB7-F1
#
_cell.length_a   1.000
_cell.length_b   1.000
_cell.length_c   1.000
_cell.angle_alpha   90.00
_cell.angle_beta   90.00
_cell.angle_gamma   90.00
#
_symmetry.space_group_name_H-M   'P 1'
#
loop_
_entity.id
_entity.type
_entity.pdbx_description
1 polymer ?
#
loop_
_entity_poly.entity_id
_entity_poly.type
_entity_poly.pdbx_seq_one_letter_code
_entity_poly.pdbx_strand_id
1 'polypeptide(L)'
;QEYRYMIRLNKVENERFLLLFQRSGMKSMSRFMADCVLNNPVKIVTVDKSVLDYVILLSGFFEQFRAIKTNYNQVFHALIRNFGEQKSCLIMKILKESTREFALGKLEIERLTAQLKERCLPR
;
A
#
# COMPACT_ATOMS: atom_id res chain seq x y z
N GLN A 1 42.61 14.78 5.01
CA GLN A 1 41.61 13.70 4.98
C GLN A 1 42.36 12.38 5.03
N GLU A 2 42.07 11.53 6.03
CA GLU A 2 42.86 10.34 6.41
C GLU A 2 42.32 9.03 5.80
N TYR A 3 41.02 8.96 5.49
CA TYR A 3 40.36 7.77 4.92
C TYR A 3 40.12 7.93 3.41
N ARG A 4 40.33 6.85 2.65
CA ARG A 4 40.08 6.78 1.20
C ARG A 4 39.09 5.65 0.89
N TYR A 5 38.09 5.96 0.06
CA TYR A 5 37.11 5.01 -0.43
C TYR A 5 37.14 5.01 -1.97
N MET A 6 37.08 3.82 -2.56
CA MET A 6 37.02 3.65 -4.03
C MET A 6 35.59 3.31 -4.44
N ILE A 7 35.10 3.97 -5.48
CA ILE A 7 33.84 3.59 -6.14
C ILE A 7 34.14 3.02 -7.51
N ARG A 8 33.32 2.07 -7.96
CA ARG A 8 33.35 1.52 -9.31
C ARG A 8 32.07 1.94 -10.01
N LEU A 9 32.21 2.58 -11.17
CA LEU A 9 31.10 3.01 -11.99
C LEU A 9 31.19 2.29 -13.34
N ASN A 10 30.04 1.85 -13.86
CA ASN A 10 29.95 1.47 -15.26
C ASN A 10 29.96 2.72 -16.18
N LYS A 11 30.03 2.51 -17.49
CA LYS A 11 30.16 3.61 -18.47
C LYS A 11 29.03 4.64 -18.35
N VAL A 12 27.78 4.18 -18.22
CA VAL A 12 26.58 5.03 -18.14
C VAL A 12 26.55 5.83 -16.83
N GLU A 13 26.90 5.18 -15.72
CA GLU A 13 27.01 5.83 -14.42
C GLU A 13 28.10 6.90 -14.39
N ASN A 14 29.24 6.63 -15.03
CA ASN A 14 30.35 7.58 -15.13
C ASN A 14 29.99 8.82 -15.96
N GLU A 15 29.31 8.65 -17.10
CA GLU A 15 28.83 9.77 -17.92
C GLU A 15 27.87 10.67 -17.13
N ARG A 16 26.93 10.06 -16.39
CA ARG A 16 26.01 10.80 -15.52
C ARG A 16 26.73 11.52 -14.37
N PHE A 17 27.72 10.86 -13.75
CA PHE A 17 28.54 11.45 -12.70
C PHE A 17 29.29 12.69 -13.19
N LEU A 18 29.94 12.62 -14.35
CA LEU A 18 30.69 13.74 -14.93
C LEU A 18 29.81 14.95 -15.24
N LEU A 19 28.59 14.71 -15.76
CA LEU A 19 27.58 15.76 -15.98
C LEU A 19 27.22 16.49 -14.68
N LEU A 20 26.99 15.75 -13.59
CA LEU A 20 26.67 16.33 -12.29
C LEU A 20 27.86 17.09 -11.69
N PHE A 21 29.08 16.56 -11.86
CA PHE A 21 30.31 17.21 -11.41
C PHE A 21 30.56 18.55 -12.13
N GLN A 22 30.36 18.59 -13.45
CA GLN A 22 30.48 19.83 -14.20
C GLN A 22 29.46 20.88 -13.76
N ARG A 23 28.22 20.46 -13.49
CA ARG A 23 27.15 21.36 -13.02
C ARG A 23 27.39 21.90 -11.61
N SER A 24 28.11 21.17 -10.74
CA SER A 24 28.38 21.62 -9.38
C SER A 24 29.43 22.72 -9.29
N GLY A 25 30.25 22.92 -10.34
CA GLY A 25 31.32 23.91 -10.36
C GLY A 25 32.47 23.64 -9.38
N MET A 26 32.50 22.45 -8.76
CA MET A 26 33.53 22.08 -7.78
C MET A 26 34.84 21.71 -8.48
N LYS A 27 35.98 22.07 -7.86
CA LYS A 27 37.31 21.79 -8.43
C LYS A 27 37.84 20.37 -8.17
N SER A 28 37.23 19.64 -7.23
CA SER A 28 37.70 18.33 -6.78
C SER A 28 36.57 17.31 -6.85
N MET A 29 36.79 16.26 -7.64
CA MET A 29 35.82 15.16 -7.79
C MET A 29 35.58 14.42 -6.48
N SER A 30 36.62 14.17 -5.68
CA SER A 30 36.49 13.50 -4.39
C SER A 30 35.67 14.33 -3.40
N ARG A 31 35.85 15.65 -3.39
CA ARG A 31 35.07 16.56 -2.56
C ARG A 31 33.61 16.61 -3.01
N PHE A 32 33.37 16.64 -4.32
CA PHE A 32 32.02 16.57 -4.88
C PHE A 32 31.31 15.25 -4.54
N MET A 33 32.00 14.12 -4.59
CA MET A 33 31.45 12.83 -4.16
C MET A 33 31.12 12.82 -2.67
N ALA A 34 32.04 13.29 -1.83
CA ALA A 34 31.80 13.37 -0.38
C ALA A 34 30.60 14.27 -0.07
N ASP A 35 30.49 15.41 -0.75
CA ASP A 35 29.35 16.33 -0.63
C ASP A 35 28.04 15.66 -1.09
N CYS A 36 28.05 14.96 -2.23
CA CYS A 36 26.89 14.21 -2.70
C CYS A 36 26.46 13.07 -1.77
N VAL A 37 27.38 12.45 -1.02
CA VAL A 37 27.06 11.35 -0.12
C VAL A 37 26.61 11.86 1.26
N LEU A 38 27.21 12.96 1.72
CA LEU A 38 27.01 13.47 3.09
C LEU A 38 25.96 14.58 3.17
N ASN A 39 25.81 15.40 2.12
CA ASN A 39 24.93 16.56 2.09
C ASN A 39 23.66 16.34 1.26
N ASN A 40 23.60 15.32 0.40
CA ASN A 40 22.30 14.87 -0.08
C ASN A 40 21.62 14.10 1.07
N PRO A 41 20.34 14.38 1.38
CA PRO A 41 19.59 13.53 2.28
C PRO A 41 19.50 12.15 1.62
N VAL A 42 20.34 11.21 2.06
CA VAL A 42 20.15 9.80 1.71
C VAL A 42 18.78 9.45 2.25
N LYS A 43 17.81 9.38 1.37
CA LYS A 43 16.44 8.99 1.72
C LYS A 43 16.49 7.49 1.98
N ILE A 44 16.91 7.11 3.18
CA ILE A 44 16.79 5.76 3.69
C ILE A 44 15.29 5.56 3.90
N VAL A 45 14.62 5.04 2.88
CA VAL A 45 13.23 4.61 3.00
C VAL A 45 13.30 3.23 3.66
N THR A 46 13.22 3.22 4.99
CA THR A 46 12.98 1.99 5.75
C THR A 46 11.56 1.54 5.44
N VAL A 47 11.39 0.75 4.38
CA VAL A 47 10.10 0.15 4.05
C VAL A 47 9.91 -1.00 5.04
N ASP A 48 9.00 -0.81 5.98
CA ASP A 48 8.50 -1.91 6.77
C ASP A 48 7.65 -2.81 5.84
N LYS A 49 8.27 -3.91 5.40
CA LYS A 49 7.64 -4.89 4.51
C LYS A 49 6.33 -5.43 5.12
N SER A 50 6.24 -5.53 6.44
CA SER A 50 5.04 -6.02 7.11
C SER A 50 3.84 -5.09 6.92
N VAL A 51 4.07 -3.77 6.89
CA VAL A 51 3.02 -2.77 6.64
C VAL A 51 2.54 -2.85 5.19
N LEU A 52 3.46 -3.06 4.24
CA LEU A 52 3.09 -3.23 2.83
C LEU A 52 2.27 -4.51 2.61
N ASP A 53 2.74 -5.63 3.16
CA ASP A 53 2.03 -6.91 3.08
C ASP A 53 0.64 -6.83 3.75
N TYR A 54 0.53 -6.11 4.88
CA TYR A 54 -0.75 -5.83 5.53
C TYR A 54 -1.71 -5.04 4.63
N VAL A 55 -1.23 -3.99 3.94
CA VAL A 55 -2.08 -3.21 3.02
C VAL A 55 -2.56 -4.06 1.84
N ILE A 56 -1.71 -4.93 1.30
CA ILE A 56 -2.07 -5.85 0.22
C ILE A 56 -3.16 -6.82 0.69
N LEU A 57 -2.99 -7.43 1.85
CA LEU A 57 -3.97 -8.34 2.46
C LEU A 57 -5.31 -7.63 2.69
N LEU A 58 -5.28 -6.42 3.24
CA LEU A 58 -6.47 -5.62 3.49
C LEU A 58 -7.21 -5.30 2.18
N SER A 59 -6.47 -4.91 1.13
CA SER A 59 -7.04 -4.65 -0.20
C SER A 59 -7.73 -5.90 -0.76
N GLY A 60 -7.09 -7.07 -0.66
CA GLY A 60 -7.69 -8.33 -1.09
C GLY A 60 -8.97 -8.66 -0.33
N PHE A 61 -9.00 -8.38 0.97
CA PHE A 61 -10.18 -8.60 1.80
C PHE A 61 -11.37 -7.70 1.39
N PHE A 62 -11.11 -6.42 1.04
CA PHE A 62 -12.15 -5.52 0.53
C PHE A 62 -12.72 -5.96 -0.82
N GLU A 63 -11.90 -6.54 -1.70
CA GLU A 63 -12.40 -7.13 -2.96
C GLU A 63 -13.31 -8.34 -2.69
N GLN A 64 -12.95 -9.21 -1.74
CA GLN A 64 -13.81 -10.32 -1.33
C GLN A 64 -15.15 -9.83 -0.74
N PHE A 65 -15.12 -8.79 0.10
CA PHE A 65 -16.34 -8.15 0.62
C PHE A 65 -17.29 -7.71 -0.50
N ARG A 66 -16.72 -7.05 -1.52
CA ARG A 66 -17.46 -6.55 -2.67
C ARG A 66 -18.03 -7.69 -3.53
N ALA A 67 -17.28 -8.76 -3.72
CA ALA A 67 -17.73 -9.94 -4.45
C ALA A 67 -18.93 -10.60 -3.75
N ILE A 68 -18.85 -10.81 -2.43
CA ILE A 68 -19.94 -11.37 -1.63
C ILE A 68 -21.19 -10.48 -1.71
N LYS A 69 -21.04 -9.16 -1.58
CA LYS A 69 -22.15 -8.20 -1.73
C LYS A 69 -22.80 -8.30 -3.11
N THR A 70 -22.00 -8.38 -4.17
CA THR A 70 -22.49 -8.49 -5.54
C THR A 70 -23.29 -9.78 -5.73
N ASN A 71 -22.74 -10.91 -5.28
CA ASN A 71 -23.41 -12.20 -5.35
C ASN A 71 -24.73 -12.21 -4.56
N TYR A 72 -24.73 -11.64 -3.35
CA TYR A 72 -25.95 -11.49 -2.54
C TYR A 72 -27.05 -10.73 -3.30
N ASN A 73 -26.71 -9.58 -3.89
CA ASN A 73 -27.67 -8.77 -4.66
C ASN A 73 -28.19 -9.52 -5.89
N GLN A 74 -27.31 -10.21 -6.61
CA GLN A 74 -27.69 -11.01 -7.78
C GLN A 74 -28.66 -12.12 -7.41
N VAL A 75 -28.37 -12.87 -6.34
CA VAL A 75 -29.26 -13.93 -5.85
C VAL A 75 -30.60 -13.33 -5.41
N PHE A 76 -30.60 -12.19 -4.71
CA PHE A 76 -31.85 -11.51 -4.32
C PHE A 76 -32.71 -11.14 -5.52
N HIS A 77 -32.12 -10.52 -6.56
CA HIS A 77 -32.85 -10.18 -7.78
C HIS A 77 -33.35 -11.42 -8.53
N ALA A 78 -32.54 -12.50 -8.57
CA ALA A 78 -32.97 -13.76 -9.17
C ALA A 78 -34.15 -14.38 -8.41
N LEU A 79 -34.13 -14.34 -7.07
CA LEU A 79 -35.24 -14.82 -6.25
C LEU A 79 -36.51 -13.99 -6.49
N ILE A 80 -36.41 -12.66 -6.52
CA ILE A 80 -37.56 -11.79 -6.80
C ILE A 80 -38.19 -12.13 -8.14
N ARG A 81 -37.37 -12.30 -9.18
CA ARG A 81 -37.83 -12.63 -10.53
C ARG A 81 -38.57 -13.98 -10.59
N ASN A 82 -38.14 -14.98 -9.83
CA ASN A 82 -38.69 -16.34 -9.90
C ASN A 82 -39.83 -16.60 -8.91
N PHE A 83 -39.78 -16.04 -7.71
CA PHE A 83 -40.67 -16.39 -6.60
C PHE A 83 -41.53 -15.22 -6.11
N GLY A 84 -41.29 -14.01 -6.61
CA GLY A 84 -41.93 -12.79 -6.12
C GLY A 84 -41.31 -12.28 -4.81
N GLU A 85 -41.56 -11.02 -4.51
CA GLU A 85 -40.88 -10.27 -3.44
C GLU A 85 -41.13 -10.88 -2.05
N GLN A 86 -42.37 -11.22 -1.71
CA GLN A 86 -42.70 -11.73 -0.37
C GLN A 86 -41.99 -13.06 -0.05
N LYS A 87 -41.98 -14.02 -0.99
CA LYS A 87 -41.28 -15.30 -0.80
C LYS A 87 -39.77 -15.13 -0.78
N SER A 88 -39.24 -14.24 -1.61
CA SER A 88 -37.81 -13.92 -1.65
C SER A 88 -37.32 -13.35 -0.33
N CYS A 89 -38.08 -12.43 0.28
CA CYS A 89 -37.78 -11.88 1.60
C CYS A 89 -37.77 -12.97 2.69
N LEU A 90 -38.68 -13.95 2.64
CA LEU A 90 -38.68 -15.08 3.58
C LEU A 90 -37.45 -15.98 3.40
N ILE A 91 -37.09 -16.31 2.16
CA ILE A 91 -35.89 -17.10 1.85
C ILE A 91 -34.64 -16.37 2.35
N MET A 92 -34.57 -15.05 2.12
CA MET A 92 -33.39 -14.27 2.48
C MET A 92 -33.23 -14.04 3.98
N LYS A 93 -34.28 -14.25 4.79
CA LYS A 93 -34.16 -14.22 6.27
C LYS A 93 -33.15 -15.24 6.79
N ILE A 94 -32.91 -16.35 6.08
CA ILE A 94 -31.94 -17.37 6.47
C ILE A 94 -30.51 -16.78 6.50
N LEU A 95 -30.20 -15.82 5.63
CA LEU A 95 -28.89 -15.18 5.55
C LEU A 95 -28.74 -13.97 6.49
N LYS A 96 -29.79 -13.63 7.26
CA LYS A 96 -29.82 -12.40 8.06
C LYS A 96 -28.70 -12.34 9.09
N GLU A 97 -28.48 -13.42 9.84
CA GLU A 97 -27.46 -13.42 10.90
C GLU A 97 -26.05 -13.41 10.31
N SER A 98 -25.78 -14.24 9.30
CA SER A 98 -24.48 -14.23 8.61
C SER A 98 -24.16 -12.88 7.96
N THR A 99 -25.15 -12.20 7.38
CA THR A 99 -24.98 -10.84 6.81
C THR A 99 -24.67 -9.82 7.90
N ARG A 100 -25.28 -9.97 9.08
CA ARG A 100 -25.02 -9.12 10.25
C ARG A 100 -23.61 -9.33 10.79
N GLU A 101 -23.20 -10.58 11.02
CA GLU A 101 -21.84 -10.92 11.48
C GLU A 101 -20.79 -10.41 10.50
N PHE A 102 -21.03 -10.58 9.21
CA PHE A 102 -20.18 -10.08 8.15
C PHE A 102 -20.03 -8.55 8.16
N ALA A 103 -21.13 -7.82 8.37
CA ALA A 103 -21.10 -6.37 8.51
C ALA A 103 -20.33 -5.91 9.75
N LEU A 104 -20.50 -6.62 10.88
CA LEU A 104 -19.75 -6.35 12.11
C LEU A 104 -18.25 -6.59 11.92
N GLY A 105 -17.86 -7.69 11.27
CA GLY A 105 -16.46 -7.98 10.95
C GLY A 105 -15.83 -6.91 10.06
N LYS A 106 -16.56 -6.42 9.06
CA LYS A 106 -16.11 -5.30 8.21
C LYS A 106 -15.84 -4.04 9.03
N LEU A 107 -16.77 -3.66 9.90
CA LEU A 107 -16.64 -2.47 10.75
C LEU A 107 -15.45 -2.59 11.71
N GLU A 108 -15.22 -3.77 12.28
CA GLU A 108 -14.09 -4.00 13.17
C GLU A 108 -12.75 -3.86 12.44
N ILE A 109 -12.65 -4.37 11.21
CA ILE A 109 -11.45 -4.22 10.37
C ILE A 109 -11.22 -2.75 9.99
N GLU A 110 -12.27 -2.01 9.66
CA GLU A 110 -12.19 -0.57 9.39
C GLU A 110 -11.71 0.20 10.62
N ARG A 111 -12.23 -0.13 11.81
CA ARG A 111 -11.81 0.44 13.10
C ARG A 111 -10.34 0.17 13.38
N LEU A 112 -9.89 -1.08 13.28
CA LEU A 112 -8.50 -1.47 13.50
C LEU A 112 -7.55 -0.80 12.50
N THR A 113 -7.98 -0.67 11.24
CA THR A 113 -7.22 0.03 10.20
C THR A 113 -7.08 1.53 10.51
N ALA A 114 -8.13 2.19 11.00
CA ALA A 114 -8.06 3.58 11.43
C ALA A 114 -7.07 3.77 12.60
N GLN A 115 -7.12 2.88 13.59
CA GLN A 115 -6.17 2.91 14.73
C GLN A 115 -4.72 2.69 14.31
N LEU A 116 -4.48 1.79 13.35
CA LEU A 116 -3.15 1.58 12.77
C LEU A 116 -2.65 2.83 12.04
N LYS A 117 -3.50 3.47 11.24
CA LYS A 117 -3.14 4.72 10.56
C LYS A 117 -2.74 5.82 11.53
N GLU A 118 -3.48 6.01 12.61
CA GLU A 118 -3.14 7.00 13.65
C GLU A 118 -1.80 6.72 14.35
N ARG A 119 -1.46 5.43 14.54
CA ARG A 119 -0.18 5.03 15.16
C ARG A 119 1.00 5.11 14.20
N CYS A 120 0.77 4.87 12.91
CA CYS A 120 1.83 4.80 11.89
C CYS A 120 2.10 6.13 11.18
N LEU A 121 1.21 7.12 11.29
CA LEU A 121 1.47 8.46 10.78
C LEU A 121 2.31 9.26 11.80
N PRO A 122 3.44 9.86 11.39
CA PRO A 122 4.15 10.80 12.26
C PRO A 122 3.23 12.01 12.52
N ARG A 123 3.21 12.47 13.78
CA ARG A 123 2.53 13.71 14.17
C ARG A 123 3.17 14.93 13.51
#